data_AF-A0A259PIM8-F1
#
_entry.id   AF-A0A259PIM8-F1
#
_cell.length_a   1.000
_cell.length_b   1.000
_cell.length_c   1.000
_cell.angle_alpha   90.00
_cell.angle_beta   90.00
_cell.angle_gamma   90.00
#
_symmetry.space_group_name_H-M   'P 1'
#
loop_
_entity.id
_entity.type
_entity.pdbx_description
1 polymer ?
#
loop_
_entity_poly.entity_id
_entity_poly.type
_entity_poly.pdbx_seq_one_letter_code
_entity_poly.pdbx_strand_id
1 'polypeptide(L)'
;MSVQESSQHATQGSKLGAELQQQVEAQRGTTTSTVPQQPAAPVMVEVGSSIEEYLDRSDWRVNANANQGYSLGGLILNTAGKMVANYWLSHVYPAEIGTAHREGDIHIHDLDMLSGYCAGWSLRTLLQEGLNGVPGKVEATAPKHFSSAIGQIVNFLGTMQNEWAGAQAFSSFDTYMAPFVRLDQLTYEQVRQGIQELIYNLNVPSRWGTQTPFTNLTFDWTCPEDLAEQVPFVGDEPCDFTYGELQVEMDMINRAYMEVMTAGDASGRVFTFPIPTYNITKDFPWESENAERLFAMTAKYGLHYFQNFINSDMNPGDVRSMCCRLQLDLRELLKRGNGLFGSAEQTGSVGVVTVNMARLGFLFPGDEAGLTTALDRLLELARTSLELKRDVIGRLLEEGLFPYTKRYLGSLENHFSTIGVNGINEMIRNFTGDEYDITDPRGHQLALRILDHVRGRMVEFQEETGHLYNLEATPAEGTTYRFAKEDRKR
;
A
#
# COMPACT_ATOMS: atom_id res chain seq x y z
N MET A 1 -27.02 36.83 -43.20
CA MET A 1 -27.25 35.46 -43.72
C MET A 1 -26.49 34.45 -42.86
N SER A 2 -26.69 34.49 -41.52
CA SER A 2 -25.84 33.73 -40.57
C SER A 2 -26.54 33.40 -39.24
N VAL A 3 -27.87 33.25 -39.25
CA VAL A 3 -28.63 32.91 -38.02
C VAL A 3 -29.50 31.65 -38.21
N GLN A 4 -29.44 31.00 -39.38
CA GLN A 4 -30.19 29.76 -39.65
C GLN A 4 -29.33 28.48 -39.69
N GLU A 5 -28.00 28.58 -39.66
CA GLU A 5 -27.11 27.39 -39.66
C GLU A 5 -26.73 26.92 -38.24
N SER A 6 -26.89 27.75 -37.21
CA SER A 6 -26.53 27.40 -35.83
C SER A 6 -27.56 26.50 -35.12
N SER A 7 -28.82 26.48 -35.57
CA SER A 7 -29.87 25.64 -34.95
C SER A 7 -29.91 24.20 -35.48
N GLN A 8 -29.40 23.95 -36.69
CA GLN A 8 -29.35 22.59 -37.26
C GLN A 8 -28.20 21.76 -36.67
N HIS A 9 -27.05 22.38 -36.35
CA HIS A 9 -25.93 21.70 -35.69
C HIS A 9 -26.21 21.34 -34.22
N ALA A 10 -26.93 22.19 -33.47
CA ALA A 10 -27.30 21.90 -32.09
C ALA A 10 -28.27 20.71 -31.97
N THR A 11 -29.13 20.50 -32.98
CA THR A 11 -30.13 19.42 -32.98
C THR A 11 -29.56 18.08 -33.47
N GLN A 12 -28.49 18.10 -34.27
CA GLN A 12 -27.75 16.89 -34.65
C GLN A 12 -26.80 16.40 -33.54
N GLY A 13 -26.15 17.32 -32.81
CA GLY A 13 -25.30 16.96 -31.67
C GLY A 13 -26.07 16.31 -30.51
N SER A 14 -27.31 16.73 -30.25
CA SER A 14 -28.14 16.14 -29.18
C SER A 14 -28.69 14.75 -29.55
N LYS A 15 -28.89 14.46 -30.84
CA LYS A 15 -29.30 13.12 -31.31
C LYS A 15 -28.13 12.14 -31.28
N LEU A 16 -26.94 12.57 -31.68
CA LEU A 16 -25.73 11.74 -31.63
C LEU A 16 -25.34 11.42 -30.17
N GLY A 17 -25.49 12.38 -29.25
CA GLY A 17 -25.29 12.16 -27.82
C GLY A 17 -26.28 11.17 -27.20
N ALA A 18 -27.55 11.22 -27.60
CA ALA A 18 -28.58 10.29 -27.13
C ALA A 18 -28.40 8.85 -27.69
N GLU A 19 -27.94 8.72 -28.95
CA GLU A 19 -27.65 7.42 -29.57
C GLU A 19 -26.37 6.78 -29.00
N LEU A 20 -25.34 7.58 -28.68
CA LEU A 20 -24.16 7.11 -27.94
C LEU A 20 -24.50 6.71 -26.51
N GLN A 21 -25.40 7.44 -25.84
CA GLN A 21 -25.83 7.10 -24.48
C GLN A 21 -26.69 5.83 -24.45
N GLN A 22 -27.53 5.59 -25.46
CA GLN A 22 -28.23 4.30 -25.65
C GLN A 22 -27.30 3.14 -26.03
N GLN A 23 -26.23 3.39 -26.79
CA GLN A 23 -25.23 2.35 -27.09
C GLN A 23 -24.36 2.00 -25.87
N VAL A 24 -24.03 2.99 -25.03
CA VAL A 24 -23.33 2.77 -23.75
C VAL A 24 -24.23 2.06 -22.73
N GLU A 25 -25.53 2.38 -22.68
CA GLU A 25 -26.51 1.65 -21.86
C GLU A 25 -26.77 0.22 -22.37
N ALA A 26 -26.74 0.00 -23.69
CA ALA A 26 -26.88 -1.33 -24.30
C ALA A 26 -25.63 -2.21 -24.09
N GLN A 27 -24.43 -1.62 -23.99
CA GLN A 27 -23.19 -2.34 -23.64
C GLN A 27 -23.02 -2.60 -22.14
N ARG A 28 -23.67 -1.80 -21.27
CA ARG A 28 -23.76 -2.06 -19.82
C ARG A 28 -24.70 -3.21 -19.45
N GLY A 29 -25.46 -3.74 -20.41
CA GLY A 29 -26.49 -4.75 -20.20
C GLY A 29 -26.02 -6.21 -20.18
N THR A 30 -24.75 -6.52 -20.43
CA THR A 30 -24.31 -7.93 -20.55
C THR A 30 -22.90 -8.16 -20.01
N THR A 31 -22.77 -8.20 -18.68
CA THR A 31 -21.87 -9.10 -17.91
C THR A 31 -22.00 -8.82 -16.40
N THR A 32 -23.21 -8.79 -15.88
CA THR A 32 -23.41 -9.11 -14.46
C THR A 32 -23.81 -10.58 -14.40
N SER A 33 -22.84 -11.44 -14.13
CA SER A 33 -23.12 -12.80 -13.67
C SER A 33 -23.73 -12.68 -12.27
N THR A 34 -25.01 -12.32 -12.19
CA THR A 34 -25.79 -12.46 -10.96
C THR A 34 -26.19 -13.92 -10.85
N VAL A 35 -25.26 -14.76 -10.37
CA VAL A 35 -25.67 -16.03 -9.77
C VAL A 35 -26.55 -15.64 -8.58
N PRO A 36 -27.83 -16.06 -8.54
CA PRO A 36 -28.68 -15.77 -7.40
C PRO A 36 -28.12 -16.53 -6.19
N GLN A 37 -27.46 -15.80 -5.28
CA GLN A 37 -27.09 -16.35 -3.98
C GLN A 37 -28.39 -16.68 -3.24
N GLN A 38 -28.57 -17.94 -2.83
CA GLN A 38 -29.60 -18.29 -1.84
C GLN A 38 -29.45 -17.35 -0.63
N PRO A 39 -30.54 -16.91 0.01
CA PRO A 39 -30.43 -16.05 1.18
C PRO A 39 -29.60 -16.78 2.23
N ALA A 40 -28.38 -16.31 2.44
CA ALA A 40 -27.52 -16.80 3.49
C ALA A 40 -28.29 -16.68 4.81
N ALA A 41 -28.19 -17.71 5.66
CA ALA A 41 -28.70 -17.61 7.02
C ALA A 41 -28.20 -16.31 7.66
N PRO A 42 -29.02 -15.61 8.46
CA PRO A 42 -28.62 -14.34 9.04
C PRO A 42 -27.30 -14.52 9.80
N VAL A 43 -26.31 -13.68 9.48
CA VAL A 43 -25.03 -13.69 10.19
C VAL A 43 -25.26 -13.11 11.57
N MET A 44 -25.10 -13.94 12.60
CA MET A 44 -25.27 -13.53 13.98
C MET A 44 -23.93 -13.05 14.56
N VAL A 45 -23.91 -11.83 15.10
CA VAL A 45 -22.79 -11.30 15.88
C VAL A 45 -23.25 -11.20 17.33
N GLU A 46 -22.61 -11.97 18.21
CA GLU A 46 -22.91 -11.99 19.64
C GLU A 46 -22.33 -10.74 20.33
N VAL A 47 -23.18 -9.75 20.60
CA VAL A 47 -22.79 -8.43 21.12
C VAL A 47 -22.04 -8.53 22.44
N GLY A 48 -22.54 -9.36 23.38
CA GLY A 48 -21.91 -9.56 24.69
C GLY A 48 -20.47 -10.04 24.55
N SER A 49 -20.28 -11.15 23.83
CA SER A 49 -18.93 -11.71 23.57
C SER A 49 -18.01 -10.72 22.84
N SER A 50 -18.54 -9.96 21.87
CA SER A 50 -17.72 -9.04 21.07
C SER A 50 -17.08 -7.94 21.91
N ILE A 51 -17.77 -7.49 22.97
CA ILE A 51 -17.28 -6.47 23.90
C ILE A 51 -16.50 -7.12 25.05
N GLU A 52 -17.07 -8.13 25.70
CA GLU A 52 -16.50 -8.76 26.89
C GLU A 52 -15.14 -9.43 26.60
N GLU A 53 -14.97 -10.07 25.43
CA GLU A 53 -13.68 -10.67 25.05
C GLU A 53 -12.55 -9.65 24.98
N TYR A 54 -12.86 -8.43 24.53
CA TYR A 54 -11.88 -7.34 24.49
C TYR A 54 -11.61 -6.78 25.88
N LEU A 55 -12.65 -6.58 26.69
CA LEU A 55 -12.54 -6.09 28.07
C LEU A 55 -11.72 -7.05 28.96
N ASP A 56 -11.93 -8.36 28.78
CA ASP A 56 -11.24 -9.42 29.51
C ASP A 56 -9.87 -9.79 28.90
N ARG A 57 -9.52 -9.19 27.75
CA ARG A 57 -8.28 -9.46 26.99
C ARG A 57 -8.11 -10.94 26.63
N SER A 58 -9.21 -11.64 26.40
CA SER A 58 -9.23 -13.08 26.13
C SER A 58 -9.07 -13.42 24.63
N ASP A 59 -9.34 -12.46 23.74
CA ASP A 59 -9.12 -12.62 22.30
C ASP A 59 -7.66 -12.37 21.92
N TRP A 60 -7.00 -13.37 21.33
CA TRP A 60 -5.62 -13.26 20.86
C TRP A 60 -5.45 -12.16 19.79
N ARG A 61 -6.51 -11.80 19.05
CA ARG A 61 -6.50 -10.72 18.06
C ARG A 61 -6.21 -9.36 18.68
N VAL A 62 -6.45 -9.19 19.98
CA VAL A 62 -6.05 -7.98 20.73
C VAL A 62 -4.53 -7.78 20.70
N ASN A 63 -3.75 -8.85 20.55
CA ASN A 63 -2.29 -8.79 20.43
C ASN A 63 -1.78 -8.97 18.99
N ALA A 64 -2.67 -9.07 17.98
CA ALA A 64 -2.25 -9.30 16.60
C ALA A 64 -1.61 -8.06 15.96
N ASN A 65 -1.99 -6.86 16.42
CA ASN A 65 -1.37 -5.61 16.05
C ASN A 65 -0.52 -5.10 17.23
N ALA A 66 0.81 -5.20 17.13
CA ALA A 66 1.73 -4.76 18.18
C ALA A 66 1.58 -3.27 18.54
N ASN A 67 1.04 -2.48 17.61
CA ASN A 67 0.79 -1.06 17.79
C ASN A 67 -0.54 -0.74 18.51
N GLN A 68 -1.44 -1.71 18.76
CA GLN A 68 -2.71 -1.49 19.47
C GLN A 68 -2.61 -1.89 20.95
N GLY A 69 -2.79 -0.91 21.85
CA GLY A 69 -2.94 -1.16 23.28
C GLY A 69 -4.39 -1.23 23.74
N TYR A 70 -4.63 -1.84 24.90
CA TYR A 70 -5.93 -1.84 25.57
C TYR A 70 -6.38 -0.40 25.86
N SER A 71 -7.38 0.07 25.13
CA SER A 71 -8.05 1.35 25.37
C SER A 71 -9.46 1.35 24.77
N LEU A 72 -10.20 2.43 25.02
CA LEU A 72 -11.51 2.67 24.42
C LEU A 72 -11.45 2.64 22.89
N GLY A 73 -10.47 3.32 22.29
CA GLY A 73 -10.41 3.39 20.83
C GLY A 73 -10.13 2.04 20.18
N GLY A 74 -9.33 1.20 20.84
CA GLY A 74 -9.08 -0.17 20.39
C GLY A 74 -10.31 -1.06 20.52
N LEU A 75 -11.17 -0.82 21.51
CA LEU A 75 -12.47 -1.51 21.63
C LEU A 75 -13.37 -1.17 20.45
N ILE A 76 -13.45 0.12 20.08
CA ILE A 76 -14.30 0.54 18.96
C ILE A 76 -13.76 -0.04 17.65
N LEU A 77 -12.44 0.01 17.42
CA LEU A 77 -11.81 -0.61 16.23
C LEU A 77 -12.04 -2.12 16.18
N ASN A 78 -11.84 -2.84 17.29
CA ASN A 78 -12.05 -4.28 17.35
C ASN A 78 -13.51 -4.67 17.04
N THR A 79 -14.47 -3.95 17.62
CA THR A 79 -15.90 -4.22 17.43
C THR A 79 -16.33 -3.92 16.00
N ALA A 80 -15.95 -2.75 15.47
CA ALA A 80 -16.23 -2.37 14.09
C ALA A 80 -15.57 -3.36 13.10
N GLY A 81 -14.32 -3.71 13.36
CA GLY A 81 -13.54 -4.64 12.54
C GLY A 81 -14.16 -6.04 12.48
N LYS A 82 -14.61 -6.59 13.61
CA LYS A 82 -15.35 -7.86 13.65
C LYS A 82 -16.60 -7.81 12.77
N MET A 83 -17.34 -6.70 12.80
CA MET A 83 -18.56 -6.53 12.00
C MET A 83 -18.23 -6.44 10.50
N VAL A 84 -17.27 -5.61 10.12
CA VAL A 84 -16.85 -5.41 8.73
C VAL A 84 -16.26 -6.69 8.13
N ALA A 85 -15.47 -7.44 8.89
CA ALA A 85 -14.92 -8.72 8.43
C ALA A 85 -16.02 -9.75 8.11
N ASN A 86 -17.06 -9.80 8.95
CA ASN A 86 -18.21 -10.67 8.68
C ASN A 86 -19.05 -10.18 7.49
N TYR A 87 -19.13 -8.87 7.26
CA TYR A 87 -19.77 -8.33 6.06
C TYR A 87 -19.03 -8.76 4.79
N TRP A 88 -17.70 -8.61 4.74
CA TRP A 88 -16.88 -9.12 3.63
C TRP A 88 -17.12 -10.60 3.36
N LEU A 89 -16.95 -11.45 4.39
CA LEU A 89 -16.95 -12.90 4.25
C LEU A 89 -18.34 -13.53 4.01
N SER A 90 -19.42 -12.78 4.18
CA SER A 90 -20.79 -13.32 4.12
C SER A 90 -21.69 -12.60 3.12
N HIS A 91 -21.35 -11.37 2.71
CA HIS A 91 -22.17 -10.58 1.78
C HIS A 91 -21.42 -10.15 0.52
N VAL A 92 -20.10 -9.98 0.60
CA VAL A 92 -19.30 -9.58 -0.57
C VAL A 92 -18.68 -10.80 -1.24
N TYR A 93 -18.07 -11.69 -0.46
CA TYR A 93 -17.37 -12.85 -1.00
C TYR A 93 -18.29 -14.06 -1.13
N PRO A 94 -18.14 -14.85 -2.22
CA PRO A 94 -18.68 -16.19 -2.31
C PRO A 94 -18.31 -17.05 -1.10
N ALA A 95 -19.20 -17.97 -0.73
CA ALA A 95 -19.04 -18.82 0.45
C ALA A 95 -17.72 -19.60 0.45
N GLU A 96 -17.27 -20.09 -0.72
CA GLU A 96 -16.02 -20.85 -0.85
C GLU A 96 -14.79 -20.04 -0.43
N ILE A 97 -14.71 -18.76 -0.79
CA ILE A 97 -13.64 -17.84 -0.37
C ILE A 97 -13.69 -17.65 1.15
N GLY A 98 -14.89 -17.46 1.70
CA GLY A 98 -15.09 -17.33 3.13
C GLY A 98 -14.69 -18.59 3.91
N THR A 99 -14.98 -19.77 3.37
CA THR A 99 -14.56 -21.05 3.94
C THR A 99 -13.06 -21.21 3.88
N ALA A 100 -12.43 -21.01 2.71
CA ALA A 100 -10.98 -21.10 2.54
C ALA A 100 -10.24 -20.14 3.50
N HIS A 101 -10.75 -18.92 3.69
CA HIS A 101 -10.23 -18.02 4.71
C HIS A 101 -10.36 -18.64 6.11
N ARG A 102 -11.58 -18.98 6.54
CA ARG A 102 -11.86 -19.46 7.92
C ARG A 102 -11.15 -20.77 8.27
N GLU A 103 -10.93 -21.63 7.28
CA GLU A 103 -10.20 -22.90 7.44
C GLU A 103 -8.69 -22.73 7.40
N GLY A 104 -8.21 -21.56 6.97
CA GLY A 104 -6.79 -21.17 6.95
C GLY A 104 -6.08 -21.51 5.64
N ASP A 105 -6.79 -21.79 4.55
CA ASP A 105 -6.20 -22.23 3.27
C ASP A 105 -5.52 -21.04 2.62
N ILE A 106 -6.23 -19.93 2.73
CA ILE A 106 -5.78 -18.59 2.43
C ILE A 106 -6.00 -17.70 3.65
N HIS A 107 -5.31 -16.57 3.64
CA HIS A 107 -5.59 -15.46 4.53
C HIS A 107 -5.86 -14.22 3.70
N ILE A 108 -7.03 -13.62 3.91
CA ILE A 108 -7.41 -12.37 3.28
C ILE A 108 -7.09 -11.30 4.32
N HIS A 109 -6.17 -10.41 3.98
CA HIS A 109 -5.69 -9.39 4.91
C HIS A 109 -6.70 -8.24 5.02
N ASP A 110 -6.65 -7.58 6.19
CA ASP A 110 -7.36 -6.33 6.50
C ASP A 110 -8.87 -6.37 6.25
N LEU A 111 -9.50 -7.50 6.61
CA LEU A 111 -10.95 -7.64 6.57
C LEU A 111 -11.69 -6.74 7.58
N ASP A 112 -10.98 -6.15 8.53
CA ASP A 112 -11.54 -5.24 9.52
C ASP A 112 -11.84 -3.83 8.98
N MET A 113 -11.40 -3.51 7.76
CA MET A 113 -11.77 -2.26 7.09
C MET A 113 -12.48 -2.52 5.75
N LEU A 114 -13.47 -1.68 5.44
CA LEU A 114 -14.17 -1.67 4.16
C LEU A 114 -13.45 -0.71 3.22
N SER A 115 -12.19 -1.01 2.92
CA SER A 115 -11.28 -0.17 2.14
C SER A 115 -10.27 -1.01 1.35
N GLY A 116 -9.40 -0.35 0.58
CA GLY A 116 -8.21 -0.97 0.01
C GLY A 116 -7.11 -1.20 1.07
N TYR A 117 -6.03 -1.87 0.65
CA TYR A 117 -4.91 -2.19 1.53
C TYR A 117 -3.99 -0.99 1.76
N CYS A 118 -3.10 -0.69 0.82
CA CYS A 118 -2.11 0.38 0.97
C CYS A 118 -2.12 1.34 -0.22
N ALA A 119 -1.63 2.55 0.00
CA ALA A 119 -1.55 3.59 -1.02
C ALA A 119 -0.30 4.45 -0.86
N GLY A 120 0.35 4.68 -1.99
CA GLY A 120 1.35 5.71 -2.21
C GLY A 120 0.69 6.95 -2.80
N TRP A 121 1.23 8.11 -2.42
CA TRP A 121 0.67 9.41 -2.74
C TRP A 121 1.71 10.30 -3.42
N SER A 122 1.27 11.18 -4.31
CA SER A 122 2.14 12.20 -4.89
C SER A 122 2.38 13.32 -3.87
N LEU A 123 3.58 13.34 -3.28
CA LEU A 123 4.01 14.43 -2.43
C LEU A 123 4.05 15.74 -3.24
N ARG A 124 4.47 15.67 -4.50
CA ARG A 124 4.47 16.82 -5.41
C ARG A 124 3.08 17.44 -5.54
N THR A 125 2.05 16.64 -5.83
CA THR A 125 0.66 17.16 -5.90
C THR A 125 0.25 17.83 -4.60
N LEU A 126 0.53 17.20 -3.45
CA LEU A 126 0.22 17.81 -2.15
C LEU A 126 0.94 19.14 -1.94
N LEU A 127 2.22 19.25 -2.30
CA LEU A 127 3.01 20.47 -2.12
C LEU A 127 2.66 21.57 -3.13
N GLN A 128 2.18 21.22 -4.32
CA GLN A 128 1.80 22.18 -5.36
C GLN A 128 0.36 22.65 -5.24
N GLU A 129 -0.56 21.81 -4.77
CA GLU A 129 -1.98 22.16 -4.69
C GLU A 129 -2.41 22.49 -3.25
N GLY A 130 -1.80 21.83 -2.27
CA GLY A 130 -2.22 21.86 -0.87
C GLY A 130 -3.28 20.79 -0.52
N LEU A 131 -3.64 20.70 0.76
CA LEU A 131 -4.68 19.81 1.28
C LEU A 131 -6.10 20.40 1.09
N ASN A 132 -6.76 20.14 -0.04
CA ASN A 132 -8.01 20.79 -0.45
C ASN A 132 -8.94 19.88 -1.29
N GLY A 133 -10.02 20.46 -1.82
CA GLY A 133 -10.87 19.83 -2.85
C GLY A 133 -11.86 18.81 -2.33
N VAL A 134 -12.14 18.81 -1.01
CA VAL A 134 -13.12 17.94 -0.38
C VAL A 134 -14.32 18.74 0.14
N PRO A 135 -15.53 18.53 -0.41
CA PRO A 135 -16.71 19.30 -0.04
C PRO A 135 -17.00 19.32 1.47
N GLY A 136 -17.22 20.52 2.01
CA GLY A 136 -17.58 20.72 3.42
C GLY A 136 -16.45 20.48 4.41
N LYS A 137 -15.20 20.40 3.94
CA LYS A 137 -13.99 20.34 4.78
C LYS A 137 -13.21 21.65 4.69
N VAL A 138 -12.39 21.91 5.69
CA VAL A 138 -11.43 23.02 5.65
C VAL A 138 -10.35 22.67 4.65
N GLU A 139 -9.95 23.64 3.85
CA GLU A 139 -8.96 23.48 2.80
C GLU A 139 -7.71 24.31 3.09
N ALA A 140 -6.56 23.79 2.68
CA ALA A 140 -5.28 24.48 2.69
C ALA A 140 -4.80 24.67 1.24
N THR A 141 -4.31 25.86 0.93
CA THR A 141 -3.56 26.13 -0.31
C THR A 141 -2.16 25.52 -0.24
N ALA A 142 -1.46 25.50 -1.37
CA ALA A 142 -0.06 25.10 -1.44
C ALA A 142 0.79 25.72 -0.31
N PRO A 143 1.58 24.92 0.43
CA PRO A 143 2.48 25.46 1.43
C PRO A 143 3.53 26.37 0.79
N LYS A 144 3.94 27.41 1.52
CA LYS A 144 4.96 28.38 1.08
C LYS A 144 6.26 28.31 1.88
N HIS A 145 6.22 27.64 3.03
CA HIS A 145 7.33 27.52 3.96
C HIS A 145 7.49 26.08 4.43
N PHE A 146 8.70 25.69 4.82
CA PHE A 146 9.02 24.33 5.26
C PHE A 146 8.10 23.83 6.38
N SER A 147 7.83 24.66 7.38
CA SER A 147 6.93 24.31 8.49
C SER A 147 5.49 24.03 8.02
N SER A 148 4.98 24.83 7.08
CA SER A 148 3.64 24.62 6.51
C SER A 148 3.58 23.36 5.65
N ALA A 149 4.65 23.02 4.94
CA ALA A 149 4.75 21.77 4.18
C ALA A 149 4.73 20.55 5.10
N ILE A 150 5.55 20.56 6.16
CA ILE A 150 5.55 19.52 7.21
C ILE A 150 4.16 19.35 7.83
N GLY A 151 3.50 20.45 8.21
CA GLY A 151 2.15 20.40 8.78
C GLY A 151 1.12 19.77 7.83
N GLN A 152 1.17 20.10 6.54
CA GLN A 152 0.27 19.49 5.55
C GLN A 152 0.56 18.01 5.32
N ILE A 153 1.83 17.59 5.29
CA ILE A 153 2.23 16.16 5.18
C ILE A 153 1.69 15.34 6.35
N VAL A 154 1.86 15.83 7.59
CA VAL A 154 1.33 15.18 8.79
C VAL A 154 -0.19 15.05 8.73
N ASN A 155 -0.88 16.14 8.38
CA ASN A 155 -2.34 16.15 8.28
C ASN A 155 -2.85 15.23 7.16
N PHE A 156 -2.14 15.18 6.03
CA PHE A 156 -2.48 14.35 4.89
C PHE A 156 -2.38 12.86 5.27
N LEU A 157 -1.20 12.40 5.72
CA LEU A 157 -0.99 10.99 6.10
C LEU A 157 -1.90 10.57 7.25
N GLY A 158 -2.08 11.45 8.25
CA GLY A 158 -3.01 11.24 9.35
C GLY A 158 -4.49 11.23 8.94
N THR A 159 -4.84 11.81 7.79
CA THR A 159 -6.18 11.70 7.21
C THR A 159 -6.33 10.41 6.43
N MET A 160 -5.35 10.07 5.57
CA MET A 160 -5.40 8.90 4.68
C MET A 160 -5.44 7.57 5.45
N GLN A 161 -4.85 7.49 6.65
CA GLN A 161 -4.98 6.30 7.53
C GLN A 161 -6.44 5.93 7.86
N ASN A 162 -7.41 6.83 7.64
CA ASN A 162 -8.83 6.54 7.90
C ASN A 162 -9.58 6.03 6.66
N GLU A 163 -8.96 6.09 5.48
CA GLU A 163 -9.56 5.63 4.22
C GLU A 163 -8.90 4.35 3.68
N TRP A 164 -7.78 3.95 4.27
CA TRP A 164 -6.97 2.78 3.88
C TRP A 164 -6.54 1.98 5.10
N ALA A 165 -6.37 0.67 4.95
CA ALA A 165 -6.06 -0.21 6.09
C ALA A 165 -4.58 -0.30 6.44
N GLY A 166 -3.71 -0.18 5.43
CA GLY A 166 -2.27 -0.38 5.52
C GLY A 166 -1.47 0.90 5.35
N ALA A 167 -0.23 0.74 4.89
CA ALA A 167 0.74 1.83 4.85
C ALA A 167 0.37 2.95 3.87
N GLN A 168 0.70 4.17 4.28
CA GLN A 168 0.59 5.40 3.51
C GLN A 168 1.99 5.92 3.19
N ALA A 169 2.33 6.06 1.91
CA ALA A 169 3.71 6.35 1.50
C ALA A 169 3.86 7.63 0.67
N PHE A 170 4.99 8.33 0.88
CA PHE A 170 5.48 9.34 -0.06
C PHE A 170 6.84 8.90 -0.62
N SER A 171 7.05 9.14 -1.91
CA SER A 171 8.34 8.99 -2.57
C SER A 171 9.06 10.33 -2.73
N SER A 172 10.39 10.28 -2.91
CA SER A 172 11.22 11.47 -3.17
C SER A 172 11.08 12.55 -2.10
N PHE A 173 10.99 12.16 -0.83
CA PHE A 173 10.70 13.08 0.26
C PHE A 173 11.78 14.15 0.40
N ASP A 174 13.05 13.76 0.40
CA ASP A 174 14.20 14.67 0.46
C ASP A 174 14.25 15.60 -0.76
N THR A 175 14.09 15.07 -1.97
CA THR A 175 14.08 15.85 -3.21
C THR A 175 12.96 16.91 -3.22
N TYR A 176 11.73 16.52 -2.88
CA TYR A 176 10.57 17.43 -2.92
C TYR A 176 10.51 18.42 -1.76
N MET A 177 11.14 18.13 -0.63
CA MET A 177 11.22 19.06 0.51
C MET A 177 12.39 20.04 0.42
N ALA A 178 13.44 19.71 -0.36
CA ALA A 178 14.63 20.53 -0.51
C ALA A 178 14.38 21.99 -0.99
N PRO A 179 13.44 22.29 -1.91
CA PRO A 179 13.18 23.66 -2.35
C PRO A 179 12.79 24.59 -1.19
N PHE A 180 12.02 24.08 -0.22
CA PHE A 180 11.59 24.87 0.94
C PHE A 180 12.77 25.20 1.87
N VAL A 181 13.77 24.32 1.97
CA VAL A 181 14.99 24.57 2.75
C VAL A 181 15.80 25.70 2.12
N ARG A 182 15.98 25.67 0.79
CA ARG A 182 16.70 26.71 0.03
C ARG A 182 16.00 28.06 0.13
N LEU A 183 14.70 28.12 -0.19
CA LEU A 183 13.94 29.37 -0.26
C LEU A 183 13.83 30.08 1.09
N ASP A 184 13.59 29.30 2.16
CA ASP A 184 13.52 29.85 3.51
C ASP A 184 14.91 30.10 4.12
N GLN A 185 16.00 29.75 3.41
CA GLN A 185 17.40 29.85 3.86
C GLN A 185 17.62 29.22 5.25
N LEU A 186 17.06 28.02 5.44
CA LEU A 186 17.04 27.39 6.75
C LEU A 186 18.42 26.94 7.20
N THR A 187 18.71 27.15 8.48
CA THR A 187 19.86 26.51 9.12
C THR A 187 19.57 25.04 9.40
N TYR A 188 20.63 24.26 9.62
CA TYR A 188 20.52 22.86 10.01
C TYR A 188 19.62 22.66 11.24
N GLU A 189 19.72 23.52 12.25
CA GLU A 189 18.92 23.44 13.47
C GLU A 189 17.43 23.60 13.18
N GLN A 190 17.07 24.47 12.23
CA GLN A 190 15.68 24.69 11.83
C GLN A 190 15.14 23.50 11.03
N VAL A 191 15.94 22.95 10.10
CA VAL A 191 15.55 21.73 9.37
C VAL A 191 15.38 20.55 10.33
N ARG A 192 16.33 20.36 11.25
CA ARG A 192 16.26 19.32 12.28
C ARG A 192 15.03 19.49 13.18
N GLN A 193 14.67 20.71 13.54
CA GLN A 193 13.46 20.98 14.32
C GLN A 193 12.19 20.59 13.54
N GLY A 194 12.06 20.97 12.27
CA GLY A 194 10.89 20.59 11.48
C GLY A 194 10.80 19.08 11.19
N ILE A 195 11.93 18.41 10.98
CA ILE A 195 11.97 16.95 10.86
C ILE A 195 11.64 16.25 12.19
N GLN A 196 12.07 16.81 13.32
CA GLN A 196 11.64 16.34 14.64
C GLN A 196 10.12 16.46 14.79
N GLU A 197 9.53 17.60 14.43
CA GLU A 197 8.09 17.79 14.47
C GLU A 197 7.36 16.76 13.61
N LEU A 198 7.83 16.49 12.40
CA LEU A 198 7.28 15.44 11.51
C LEU A 198 7.28 14.07 12.19
N ILE A 199 8.46 13.61 12.65
CA ILE A 199 8.62 12.27 13.23
C ILE A 199 7.74 12.11 14.46
N TYR A 200 7.76 13.08 15.39
CA TYR A 200 6.95 12.99 16.59
C TYR A 200 5.45 12.96 16.27
N ASN A 201 4.97 13.81 15.38
CA ASN A 201 3.54 13.83 15.04
C ASN A 201 3.07 12.56 14.32
N LEU A 202 3.95 11.86 13.60
CA LEU A 202 3.64 10.56 12.98
C LEU A 202 3.75 9.36 13.93
N ASN A 203 4.34 9.54 15.13
CA ASN A 203 4.42 8.50 16.17
C ASN A 203 3.51 8.75 17.38
N VAL A 204 2.78 9.87 17.39
CA VAL A 204 1.77 10.12 18.43
C VAL A 204 0.39 9.74 17.87
N PRO A 205 -0.32 8.76 18.48
CA PRO A 205 -1.62 8.33 17.97
C PRO A 205 -2.64 9.45 18.12
N SER A 206 -3.16 9.96 16.99
CA SER A 206 -4.03 11.13 16.96
C SER A 206 -5.52 10.80 16.79
N ARG A 207 -5.87 9.64 16.20
CA ARG A 207 -7.27 9.29 15.90
C ARG A 207 -7.61 7.86 16.33
N TRP A 208 -8.75 7.71 17.02
CA TRP A 208 -9.14 6.51 17.77
C TRP A 208 -8.09 6.06 18.80
N GLY A 209 -7.13 6.93 19.17
CA GLY A 209 -6.26 6.78 20.34
C GLY A 209 -5.46 5.48 20.46
N THR A 210 -5.28 4.72 19.39
CA THR A 210 -4.70 3.36 19.49
C THR A 210 -3.68 2.98 18.46
N GLN A 211 -3.70 3.52 17.24
CA GLN A 211 -2.64 3.25 16.27
C GLN A 211 -2.04 4.56 15.76
N THR A 212 -0.73 4.54 15.62
CA THR A 212 0.00 5.53 14.84
C THR A 212 -0.19 5.22 13.35
N PRO A 213 -0.27 6.25 12.48
CA PRO A 213 -0.34 6.03 11.04
C PRO A 213 0.83 5.17 10.56
N PHE A 214 0.54 4.04 9.91
CA PHE A 214 1.57 3.27 9.23
C PHE A 214 2.07 4.10 8.05
N THR A 215 3.25 4.69 8.18
CA THR A 215 3.79 5.62 7.17
C THR A 215 5.16 5.20 6.69
N ASN A 216 5.45 5.47 5.41
CA ASN A 216 6.75 5.24 4.80
C ASN A 216 7.19 6.47 4.01
N LEU A 217 8.47 6.84 4.13
CA LEU A 217 9.09 7.89 3.32
C LEU A 217 10.26 7.29 2.55
N THR A 218 10.26 7.46 1.23
CA THR A 218 11.40 7.08 0.39
C THR A 218 12.28 8.29 0.14
N PHE A 219 13.58 8.11 0.38
CA PHE A 219 14.63 9.09 0.22
C PHE A 219 15.47 8.73 -1.00
N ASP A 220 15.58 9.66 -1.94
CA ASP A 220 16.32 9.44 -3.17
C ASP A 220 17.83 9.41 -2.92
N TRP A 221 18.31 10.05 -1.84
CA TRP A 221 19.72 10.24 -1.47
C TRP A 221 20.48 11.15 -2.42
N THR A 222 20.40 10.87 -3.72
CA THR A 222 20.88 11.71 -4.81
C THR A 222 19.70 12.03 -5.72
N CYS A 223 19.58 13.28 -6.16
CA CYS A 223 18.47 13.70 -7.01
C CYS A 223 18.41 12.79 -8.26
N PRO A 224 17.28 12.12 -8.52
CA PRO A 224 17.20 11.18 -9.62
C PRO A 224 17.12 11.92 -10.96
N GLU A 225 17.63 11.30 -12.02
CA GLU A 225 17.79 11.92 -13.35
C GLU A 225 16.46 12.42 -13.93
N ASP A 226 15.35 11.72 -13.67
CA ASP A 226 14.01 12.10 -14.13
C ASP A 226 13.48 13.38 -13.48
N LEU A 227 13.98 13.72 -12.28
CA LEU A 227 13.62 14.95 -11.55
C LEU A 227 14.64 16.08 -11.72
N ALA A 228 15.89 15.76 -12.06
CA ALA A 228 17.02 16.68 -11.99
C ALA A 228 16.80 17.99 -12.77
N GLU A 229 16.25 17.94 -13.98
CA GLU A 229 16.01 19.12 -14.83
C GLU A 229 14.68 19.83 -14.52
N GLN A 230 13.84 19.26 -13.65
CA GLN A 230 12.53 19.84 -13.35
C GLN A 230 12.65 21.03 -12.39
N VAL A 231 11.83 22.05 -12.64
CA VAL A 231 11.73 23.25 -11.80
C VAL A 231 10.68 23.01 -10.70
N PRO A 232 11.03 23.16 -9.41
CA PRO A 232 10.08 23.10 -8.32
C PRO A 232 9.13 24.30 -8.35
N PHE A 233 7.91 24.06 -7.88
CA PHE A 233 6.90 25.10 -7.66
C PHE A 233 6.63 25.21 -6.16
N VAL A 234 6.70 26.43 -5.63
CA VAL A 234 6.41 26.71 -4.22
C VAL A 234 5.41 27.86 -4.16
N GLY A 235 4.23 27.59 -3.57
CA GLY A 235 3.16 28.59 -3.49
C GLY A 235 2.65 29.08 -4.84
N ASP A 236 2.53 28.18 -5.81
CA ASP A 236 2.16 28.41 -7.23
C ASP A 236 3.21 29.15 -8.09
N GLU A 237 4.38 29.47 -7.54
CA GLU A 237 5.45 30.16 -8.26
C GLU A 237 6.58 29.19 -8.63
N PRO A 238 7.08 29.20 -9.89
CA PRO A 238 8.25 28.43 -10.27
C PRO A 238 9.51 29.01 -9.61
N CYS A 239 10.38 28.15 -9.11
CA CYS A 239 11.67 28.55 -8.57
C CYS A 239 12.66 28.93 -9.68
N ASP A 240 13.74 29.64 -9.34
CA ASP A 240 14.83 30.01 -10.24
C ASP A 240 15.94 28.95 -10.33
N PHE A 241 15.66 27.74 -9.85
CA PHE A 241 16.57 26.59 -9.81
C PHE A 241 15.83 25.30 -10.14
N THR A 242 16.57 24.23 -10.38
CA THR A 242 16.07 22.87 -10.63
C THR A 242 16.33 21.95 -9.44
N TYR A 243 15.67 20.77 -9.40
CA TYR A 243 15.91 19.80 -8.33
C TYR A 243 17.34 19.27 -8.30
N GLY A 244 18.00 19.15 -9.45
CA GLY A 244 19.40 18.70 -9.54
C GLY A 244 20.39 19.63 -8.84
N GLU A 245 20.00 20.87 -8.55
CA GLU A 245 20.83 21.85 -7.84
C GLU A 245 20.66 21.81 -6.32
N LEU A 246 19.84 20.91 -5.78
CA LEU A 246 19.42 20.90 -4.36
C LEU A 246 20.12 19.85 -3.48
N GLN A 247 21.25 19.28 -3.92
CA GLN A 247 21.90 18.19 -3.18
C GLN A 247 22.29 18.60 -1.75
N VAL A 248 22.71 19.84 -1.52
CA VAL A 248 23.07 20.33 -0.17
C VAL A 248 21.86 20.34 0.77
N GLU A 249 20.70 20.76 0.27
CA GLU A 249 19.46 20.74 1.03
C GLU A 249 18.94 19.32 1.27
N MET A 250 19.04 18.44 0.27
CA MET A 250 18.72 17.02 0.41
C MET A 250 19.61 16.35 1.48
N ASP A 251 20.91 16.61 1.47
CA ASP A 251 21.87 16.10 2.46
C ASP A 251 21.53 16.59 3.87
N MET A 252 21.07 17.84 3.99
CA MET A 252 20.66 18.45 5.26
C MET A 252 19.41 17.77 5.82
N ILE A 253 18.40 17.50 4.98
CA ILE A 253 17.18 16.78 5.35
C ILE A 253 17.52 15.34 5.78
N ASN A 254 18.32 14.64 4.98
CA ASN A 254 18.77 13.28 5.28
C ASN A 254 19.50 13.22 6.62
N ARG A 255 20.46 14.12 6.85
CA ARG A 255 21.18 14.24 8.13
C ARG A 255 20.21 14.45 9.30
N ALA A 256 19.31 15.43 9.18
CA ALA A 256 18.35 15.76 10.22
C ALA A 256 17.46 14.56 10.58
N TYR A 257 16.95 13.87 9.56
CA TYR A 257 16.10 12.69 9.73
C TYR A 257 16.83 11.56 10.47
N MET A 258 18.04 11.22 10.02
CA MET A 258 18.85 10.17 10.63
C MET A 258 19.22 10.50 12.08
N GLU A 259 19.58 11.76 12.38
CA GLU A 259 19.92 12.18 13.75
C GLU A 259 18.71 12.13 14.69
N VAL A 260 17.50 12.51 14.24
CA VAL A 260 16.28 12.42 15.05
C VAL A 260 15.90 10.96 15.31
N MET A 261 15.87 10.13 14.27
CA MET A 261 15.55 8.69 14.40
C MET A 261 16.56 7.97 15.29
N THR A 262 17.84 8.31 15.19
CA THR A 262 18.92 7.74 16.03
C THR A 262 18.79 8.16 17.50
N ALA A 263 18.35 9.39 17.77
CA ALA A 263 18.17 9.89 19.14
C ALA A 263 17.05 9.16 19.88
N GLY A 264 15.97 8.81 19.16
CA GLY A 264 14.79 8.20 19.75
C GLY A 264 13.94 9.17 20.57
N ASP A 265 12.92 8.65 21.24
CA ASP A 265 12.00 9.42 22.07
C ASP A 265 12.63 9.86 23.40
N ALA A 266 11.84 10.55 24.24
CA ALA A 266 12.30 11.03 25.55
C ALA A 266 12.78 9.92 26.51
N SER A 267 12.41 8.66 26.26
CA SER A 267 12.84 7.48 27.01
C SER A 267 13.93 6.69 26.28
N GLY A 268 14.47 7.20 25.17
CA GLY A 268 15.46 6.54 24.32
C GLY A 268 14.90 5.39 23.49
N ARG A 269 13.57 5.26 23.39
CA ARG A 269 12.92 4.26 22.53
C ARG A 269 12.98 4.70 21.08
N VAL A 270 13.06 3.73 20.19
CA VAL A 270 13.07 4.02 18.76
C VAL A 270 11.69 4.46 18.27
N PHE A 271 11.66 5.34 17.27
CA PHE A 271 10.44 5.64 16.52
C PHE A 271 10.18 4.54 15.50
N THR A 272 8.94 4.05 15.43
CA THR A 272 8.55 3.05 14.43
C THR A 272 8.31 3.69 13.07
N PHE A 273 7.80 4.94 13.05
CA PHE A 273 7.34 5.63 11.85
C PHE A 273 8.00 7.01 11.66
N PRO A 274 7.86 7.63 10.48
CA PRO A 274 7.65 6.91 9.22
C PRO A 274 8.82 5.94 9.00
N ILE A 275 8.59 4.81 8.33
CA ILE A 275 9.68 3.90 7.97
C ILE A 275 10.48 4.55 6.83
N PRO A 276 11.79 4.75 6.98
CA PRO A 276 12.60 5.29 5.92
C PRO A 276 13.04 4.19 4.95
N THR A 277 12.87 4.45 3.66
CA THR A 277 13.43 3.64 2.57
C THR A 277 14.50 4.46 1.85
N TYR A 278 15.74 3.97 1.79
CA TYR A 278 16.84 4.64 1.12
C TYR A 278 17.20 3.95 -0.19
N ASN A 279 17.30 4.73 -1.26
CA ASN A 279 17.78 4.26 -2.56
C ASN A 279 19.30 4.07 -2.51
N ILE A 280 19.76 2.85 -2.80
CA ILE A 280 21.19 2.52 -2.91
C ILE A 280 21.53 2.30 -4.38
N THR A 281 22.17 3.31 -4.97
CA THR A 281 22.58 3.32 -6.39
C THR A 281 24.04 2.85 -6.56
N LYS A 282 24.47 2.70 -7.81
CA LYS A 282 25.84 2.25 -8.15
C LYS A 282 26.91 3.28 -7.72
N ASP A 283 26.54 4.54 -7.65
CA ASP A 283 27.36 5.69 -7.28
C ASP A 283 27.15 6.15 -5.84
N PHE A 284 26.47 5.34 -5.01
CA PHE A 284 26.20 5.67 -3.60
C PHE A 284 27.50 6.05 -2.86
N PRO A 285 27.54 7.20 -2.16
CA PRO A 285 28.76 7.70 -1.52
C PRO A 285 29.01 7.00 -0.17
N TRP A 286 29.50 5.76 -0.22
CA TRP A 286 29.73 4.88 0.93
C TRP A 286 30.54 5.49 2.07
N GLU A 287 31.50 6.37 1.74
CA GLU A 287 32.43 6.99 2.70
C GLU A 287 31.97 8.39 3.15
N SER A 288 30.75 8.80 2.82
CA SER A 288 30.21 10.10 3.25
C SER A 288 29.83 10.09 4.74
N GLU A 289 29.87 11.27 5.36
CA GLU A 289 29.39 11.46 6.73
C GLU A 289 27.93 11.02 6.92
N ASN A 290 27.08 11.25 5.91
CA ASN A 290 25.69 10.81 5.93
C ASN A 290 25.58 9.29 5.80
N ALA A 291 26.40 8.63 4.97
CA ALA A 291 26.43 7.17 4.89
C ALA A 291 26.84 6.53 6.23
N GLU A 292 27.86 7.10 6.92
CA GLU A 292 28.24 6.65 8.26
C GLU A 292 27.06 6.73 9.25
N ARG A 293 26.30 7.84 9.22
CA ARG A 293 25.10 8.00 10.05
C ARG A 293 24.01 6.99 9.70
N LEU A 294 23.76 6.75 8.41
CA LEU A 294 22.77 5.79 7.93
C LEU A 294 23.07 4.37 8.45
N PHE A 295 24.33 3.93 8.29
CA PHE A 295 24.73 2.60 8.74
C PHE A 295 24.83 2.50 10.26
N ALA A 296 25.23 3.57 10.97
CA ALA A 296 25.20 3.60 12.43
C ALA A 296 23.77 3.48 12.98
N MET A 297 22.82 4.23 12.40
CA MET A 297 21.40 4.16 12.74
C MET A 297 20.84 2.75 12.45
N THR A 298 21.22 2.17 11.30
CA THR A 298 20.85 0.79 10.92
C THR A 298 21.40 -0.23 11.88
N ALA A 299 22.68 -0.14 12.26
CA ALA A 299 23.29 -1.04 13.23
C ALA A 299 22.65 -0.93 14.61
N LYS A 300 22.18 0.26 14.99
CA LYS A 300 21.54 0.51 16.29
C LYS A 300 20.12 -0.05 16.37
N TYR A 301 19.31 0.13 15.33
CA TYR A 301 17.86 -0.14 15.40
C TYR A 301 17.30 -1.07 14.31
N GLY A 302 17.98 -1.25 13.17
CA GLY A 302 17.55 -2.16 12.10
C GLY A 302 16.24 -1.80 11.38
N LEU A 303 15.80 -0.54 11.44
CA LEU A 303 14.47 -0.13 10.96
C LEU A 303 14.38 0.24 9.48
N HIS A 304 15.50 0.61 8.84
CA HIS A 304 15.50 1.18 7.50
C HIS A 304 15.35 0.08 6.44
N TYR A 305 14.62 0.40 5.38
CA TYR A 305 14.66 -0.39 4.16
C TYR A 305 15.70 0.19 3.19
N PHE A 306 16.35 -0.71 2.45
CA PHE A 306 17.26 -0.35 1.38
C PHE A 306 16.69 -0.83 0.07
N GLN A 307 16.44 0.11 -0.84
CA GLN A 307 16.09 -0.23 -2.20
C GLN A 307 17.39 -0.37 -3.00
N ASN A 308 17.76 -1.62 -3.31
CA ASN A 308 19.04 -1.94 -3.94
C ASN A 308 18.95 -1.86 -5.46
N PHE A 309 19.61 -0.87 -6.05
CA PHE A 309 19.76 -0.69 -7.50
C PHE A 309 21.15 -1.10 -8.02
N ILE A 310 22.07 -1.56 -7.16
CA ILE A 310 23.44 -1.95 -7.56
C ILE A 310 23.40 -3.18 -8.47
N ASN A 311 22.65 -4.20 -8.07
CA ASN A 311 22.54 -5.50 -8.74
C ASN A 311 21.24 -5.64 -9.56
N SER A 312 20.62 -4.51 -9.90
CA SER A 312 19.37 -4.45 -10.64
C SER A 312 19.60 -3.80 -12.01
N ASP A 313 18.79 -4.20 -12.99
CA ASP A 313 18.67 -3.50 -14.27
C ASP A 313 17.72 -2.28 -14.18
N MET A 314 17.15 -2.01 -13.00
CA MET A 314 16.27 -0.86 -12.73
C MET A 314 17.07 0.32 -12.17
N ASN A 315 16.61 1.54 -12.47
CA ASN A 315 17.10 2.79 -11.89
C ASN A 315 16.07 3.37 -10.90
N PRO A 316 16.44 4.35 -10.05
CA PRO A 316 15.49 5.01 -9.13
C PRO A 316 14.26 5.61 -9.82
N GLY A 317 14.43 6.13 -11.04
CA GLY A 317 13.32 6.66 -11.85
C GLY A 317 12.39 5.57 -12.43
N ASP A 318 12.79 4.29 -12.40
CA ASP A 318 12.00 3.16 -12.91
C ASP A 318 11.11 2.52 -11.85
N VAL A 319 11.31 2.84 -10.55
CA VAL A 319 10.56 2.26 -9.43
C VAL A 319 10.36 3.29 -8.33
N ARG A 320 9.10 3.55 -7.97
CA ARG A 320 8.77 4.26 -6.72
C ARG A 320 8.23 3.23 -5.72
N SER A 321 8.91 3.09 -4.58
CA SER A 321 8.46 2.16 -3.52
C SER A 321 7.29 2.77 -2.75
N MET A 322 6.12 2.13 -2.83
CA MET A 322 4.85 2.68 -2.30
C MET A 322 4.29 1.91 -1.09
N CYS A 323 5.06 1.01 -0.49
CA CYS A 323 4.82 0.36 0.81
C CYS A 323 6.04 -0.55 1.12
N CYS A 324 6.03 -1.26 2.24
CA CYS A 324 7.15 -2.04 2.77
C CYS A 324 7.83 -3.02 1.80
N ARG A 325 7.17 -3.50 0.75
CA ARG A 325 7.72 -4.51 -0.19
C ARG A 325 7.22 -4.42 -1.63
N LEU A 326 6.34 -3.45 -1.95
CA LEU A 326 5.81 -3.31 -3.30
C LEU A 326 6.81 -2.53 -4.16
N GLN A 327 7.47 -3.24 -5.08
CA GLN A 327 8.30 -2.64 -6.13
C GLN A 327 7.52 -2.65 -7.45
N LEU A 328 7.31 -1.45 -7.98
CA LEU A 328 6.66 -1.23 -9.27
C LEU A 328 7.68 -1.07 -10.39
N ASP A 329 7.63 -1.92 -11.40
CA ASP A 329 8.32 -1.64 -12.66
C ASP A 329 7.49 -0.67 -13.50
N LEU A 330 7.89 0.61 -13.51
CA LEU A 330 7.19 1.66 -14.25
C LEU A 330 7.19 1.43 -15.77
N ARG A 331 8.08 0.59 -16.30
CA ARG A 331 8.09 0.23 -17.73
C ARG A 331 6.83 -0.52 -18.12
N GLU A 332 6.26 -1.32 -17.23
CA GLU A 332 5.00 -2.03 -17.47
C GLU A 332 3.79 -1.09 -17.39
N LEU A 333 3.82 -0.07 -16.52
CA LEU A 333 2.80 0.98 -16.47
C LEU A 333 2.83 1.88 -17.72
N LEU A 334 4.03 2.24 -18.20
CA LEU A 334 4.22 3.06 -19.40
C LEU A 334 3.72 2.37 -20.67
N LYS A 335 3.81 1.03 -20.76
CA LYS A 335 3.26 0.25 -21.88
C LYS A 335 1.73 0.37 -22.00
N ARG A 336 1.03 0.72 -20.92
CA ARG A 336 -0.44 0.88 -20.89
C ARG A 336 -0.91 2.29 -21.24
N GLY A 337 0.00 3.19 -21.63
CA GLY A 337 -0.36 4.51 -22.15
C GLY A 337 -0.67 5.55 -21.08
N ASN A 338 -0.47 5.24 -19.80
CA ASN A 338 -0.48 6.26 -18.76
C ASN A 338 0.76 7.14 -18.92
N GLY A 339 0.54 8.45 -19.06
CA GLY A 339 1.60 9.43 -19.20
C GLY A 339 2.65 9.27 -18.09
N LEU A 340 3.89 9.62 -18.43
CA LEU A 340 5.09 9.59 -17.56
C LEU A 340 4.92 10.37 -16.24
N PHE A 341 3.88 11.19 -16.12
CA PHE A 341 3.67 12.13 -15.03
C PHE A 341 2.63 11.62 -14.03
N GLY A 342 3.06 11.35 -12.79
CA GLY A 342 2.20 11.14 -11.61
C GLY A 342 1.68 9.71 -11.39
N SER A 343 1.57 8.88 -12.43
CA SER A 343 1.10 7.49 -12.30
C SER A 343 2.01 6.61 -11.43
N ALA A 344 3.32 6.87 -11.46
CA ALA A 344 4.32 6.22 -10.62
C ALA A 344 4.15 6.49 -9.12
N GLU A 345 3.57 7.65 -8.77
CA GLU A 345 3.44 8.14 -7.39
C GLU A 345 2.06 7.85 -6.79
N GLN A 346 1.15 7.23 -7.56
CA GLN A 346 -0.25 7.01 -7.20
C GLN A 346 -0.61 5.53 -7.34
N THR A 347 0.10 4.70 -6.60
CA THR A 347 0.02 3.25 -6.70
C THR A 347 -0.05 2.62 -5.32
N GLY A 348 -0.42 1.35 -5.26
CA GLY A 348 -0.57 0.64 -4.01
C GLY A 348 -1.15 -0.73 -4.27
N SER A 349 -1.80 -1.30 -3.27
CA SER A 349 -2.51 -2.58 -3.43
C SER A 349 -3.94 -2.44 -2.96
N VAL A 350 -4.87 -2.97 -3.75
CA VAL A 350 -6.28 -3.03 -3.37
C VAL A 350 -6.51 -4.05 -2.25
N GLY A 351 -5.66 -5.07 -2.16
CA GLY A 351 -5.78 -6.14 -1.19
C GLY A 351 -4.66 -7.15 -1.32
N VAL A 352 -4.41 -7.86 -0.22
CA VAL A 352 -3.46 -8.98 -0.16
C VAL A 352 -4.21 -10.25 0.22
N VAL A 353 -3.93 -11.34 -0.50
CA VAL A 353 -4.36 -12.69 -0.12
C VAL A 353 -3.16 -13.62 -0.08
N THR A 354 -2.87 -14.20 1.07
CA THR A 354 -1.73 -15.11 1.25
C THR A 354 -2.18 -16.56 1.26
N VAL A 355 -1.51 -17.41 0.49
CA VAL A 355 -1.71 -18.87 0.49
C VAL A 355 -0.87 -19.54 1.58
N ASN A 356 -1.46 -20.48 2.32
CA ASN A 356 -0.78 -21.30 3.32
C ASN A 356 -0.03 -22.46 2.63
N MET A 357 1.25 -22.25 2.31
CA MET A 357 2.06 -23.25 1.62
C MET A 357 2.43 -24.41 2.53
N ALA A 358 2.62 -24.16 3.84
CA ALA A 358 2.95 -25.21 4.80
C ALA A 358 1.91 -26.33 4.79
N ARG A 359 0.62 -25.97 4.73
CA ARG A 359 -0.46 -26.95 4.62
C ARG A 359 -0.50 -27.67 3.28
N LEU A 360 -0.24 -26.98 2.17
CA LEU A 360 -0.16 -27.65 0.87
C LEU A 360 0.92 -28.74 0.86
N GLY A 361 2.09 -28.46 1.43
CA GLY A 361 3.14 -29.47 1.59
C GLY A 361 2.72 -30.66 2.45
N PHE A 362 1.93 -30.42 3.51
CA PHE A 362 1.43 -31.46 4.40
C PHE A 362 0.37 -32.36 3.77
N LEU A 363 -0.54 -31.79 2.96
CA LEU A 363 -1.65 -32.54 2.36
C LEU A 363 -1.22 -33.39 1.16
N PHE A 364 -0.11 -33.02 0.49
CA PHE A 364 0.34 -33.66 -0.75
C PHE A 364 1.78 -34.18 -0.65
N PRO A 365 2.12 -35.05 0.32
CA PRO A 365 3.49 -35.54 0.49
C PRO A 365 3.93 -36.33 -0.75
N GLY A 366 5.01 -35.89 -1.39
CA GLY A 366 5.57 -36.49 -2.61
C GLY A 366 4.72 -36.33 -3.88
N ASP A 367 3.57 -35.66 -3.84
CA ASP A 367 2.67 -35.45 -4.99
C ASP A 367 2.70 -33.99 -5.47
N GLU A 368 3.72 -33.63 -6.25
CA GLU A 368 3.90 -32.26 -6.75
C GLU A 368 2.75 -31.84 -7.68
N ALA A 369 2.13 -32.78 -8.40
CA ALA A 369 1.01 -32.51 -9.30
C ALA A 369 -0.28 -32.18 -8.52
N GLY A 370 -0.58 -32.97 -7.49
CA GLY A 370 -1.69 -32.70 -6.57
C GLY A 370 -1.51 -31.38 -5.82
N LEU A 371 -0.31 -31.10 -5.32
CA LEU A 371 0.05 -29.84 -4.68
C LEU A 371 -0.20 -28.65 -5.61
N THR A 372 0.29 -28.74 -6.85
CA THR A 372 0.15 -27.66 -7.86
C THR A 372 -1.31 -27.43 -8.23
N THR A 373 -2.09 -28.49 -8.40
CA THR A 373 -3.54 -28.40 -8.68
C THR A 373 -4.30 -27.74 -7.53
N ALA A 374 -3.96 -28.08 -6.28
CA ALA A 374 -4.56 -27.46 -5.11
C ALA A 374 -4.15 -25.98 -4.98
N LEU A 375 -2.88 -25.66 -5.27
CA LEU A 375 -2.38 -24.29 -5.32
C LEU A 375 -3.15 -23.46 -6.35
N ASP A 376 -3.36 -23.98 -7.57
CA ASP A 376 -4.14 -23.29 -8.61
C ASP A 376 -5.55 -22.94 -8.16
N ARG A 377 -6.23 -23.87 -7.47
CA ARG A 377 -7.55 -23.58 -6.88
C ARG A 377 -7.48 -22.40 -5.90
N LEU A 378 -6.48 -22.37 -5.02
CA LEU A 378 -6.34 -21.30 -4.04
C LEU A 378 -5.95 -19.96 -4.68
N LEU A 379 -5.14 -19.98 -5.73
CA LEU A 379 -4.80 -18.80 -6.53
C LEU A 379 -6.04 -18.23 -7.24
N GLU A 380 -6.93 -19.08 -7.75
CA GLU A 380 -8.18 -18.66 -8.38
C GLU A 380 -9.15 -18.01 -7.37
N LEU A 381 -9.24 -18.58 -6.16
CA LEU A 381 -10.02 -17.98 -5.06
C LEU A 381 -9.43 -16.63 -4.64
N ALA A 382 -8.10 -16.53 -4.55
CA ALA A 382 -7.40 -15.28 -4.26
C ALA A 382 -7.71 -14.22 -5.31
N ARG A 383 -7.54 -14.54 -6.60
CA ARG A 383 -7.91 -13.69 -7.74
C ARG A 383 -9.34 -13.20 -7.62
N THR A 384 -10.30 -14.11 -7.51
CA THR A 384 -11.73 -13.78 -7.41
C THR A 384 -12.02 -12.83 -6.25
N SER A 385 -11.40 -13.05 -5.08
CA SER A 385 -11.60 -12.18 -3.92
C SER A 385 -11.02 -10.78 -4.12
N LEU A 386 -9.88 -10.65 -4.81
CA LEU A 386 -9.22 -9.38 -5.07
C LEU A 386 -9.99 -8.56 -6.11
N GLU A 387 -10.48 -9.20 -7.16
CA GLU A 387 -11.32 -8.56 -8.18
C GLU A 387 -12.66 -8.08 -7.59
N LEU A 388 -13.34 -8.91 -6.78
CA LEU A 388 -14.55 -8.49 -6.08
C LEU A 388 -14.29 -7.32 -5.11
N LYS A 389 -13.16 -7.34 -4.39
CA LYS A 389 -12.77 -6.21 -3.53
C LYS A 389 -12.57 -4.95 -4.36
N ARG A 390 -11.86 -5.04 -5.49
CA ARG A 390 -11.63 -3.92 -6.41
C ARG A 390 -12.94 -3.31 -6.90
N ASP A 391 -13.89 -4.13 -7.33
CA ASP A 391 -15.19 -3.65 -7.81
C ASP A 391 -15.96 -2.92 -6.70
N VAL A 392 -16.02 -3.51 -5.49
CA VAL A 392 -16.73 -2.91 -4.36
C VAL A 392 -16.08 -1.60 -3.92
N ILE A 393 -14.76 -1.57 -3.74
CA ILE A 393 -14.05 -0.36 -3.30
C ILE A 393 -14.07 0.71 -4.40
N GLY A 394 -13.91 0.34 -5.67
CA GLY A 394 -14.00 1.25 -6.81
C GLY A 394 -15.36 1.92 -6.88
N ARG A 395 -16.45 1.16 -6.75
CA ARG A 395 -17.80 1.73 -6.69
C ARG A 395 -17.99 2.68 -5.49
N LEU A 396 -17.54 2.29 -4.30
CA LEU A 396 -17.66 3.13 -3.10
C LEU A 396 -16.82 4.42 -3.22
N LEU A 397 -15.67 4.36 -3.90
CA LEU A 397 -14.86 5.52 -4.24
C LEU A 397 -15.62 6.48 -5.15
N GLU A 398 -16.25 5.97 -6.21
CA GLU A 398 -17.10 6.76 -7.11
C GLU A 398 -18.28 7.41 -6.37
N GLU A 399 -18.95 6.65 -5.50
CA GLU A 399 -20.06 7.12 -4.64
C GLU A 399 -19.62 8.16 -3.59
N GLY A 400 -18.31 8.30 -3.36
CA GLY A 400 -17.73 9.34 -2.48
C GLY A 400 -17.52 8.90 -1.04
N LEU A 401 -17.47 7.59 -0.76
CA LEU A 401 -17.16 7.07 0.58
C LEU A 401 -15.73 7.41 1.02
N PHE A 402 -14.79 7.51 0.07
CA PHE A 402 -13.38 7.87 0.28
C PHE A 402 -13.09 9.24 -0.34
N PRO A 403 -13.59 10.34 0.25
CA PRO A 403 -13.55 11.65 -0.39
C PRO A 403 -12.12 12.17 -0.65
N TYR A 404 -11.16 11.89 0.22
CA TYR A 404 -9.79 12.34 0.01
C TYR A 404 -9.07 11.47 -1.01
N THR A 405 -9.24 10.15 -0.95
CA THR A 405 -8.74 9.22 -1.95
C THR A 405 -9.30 9.59 -3.33
N LYS A 406 -10.58 9.92 -3.43
CA LYS A 406 -11.18 10.38 -4.70
C LYS A 406 -10.51 11.64 -5.24
N ARG A 407 -10.13 12.57 -4.35
CA ARG A 407 -9.47 13.83 -4.72
C ARG A 407 -8.01 13.67 -5.15
N TYR A 408 -7.25 12.82 -4.46
CA TYR A 408 -5.79 12.72 -4.62
C TYR A 408 -5.33 11.51 -5.43
N LEU A 409 -6.16 10.48 -5.54
CA LEU A 409 -5.86 9.26 -6.29
C LEU A 409 -6.78 9.10 -7.51
N GLY A 410 -8.06 9.43 -7.37
CA GLY A 410 -9.03 9.39 -8.47
C GLY A 410 -9.55 7.98 -8.78
N SER A 411 -8.67 7.03 -9.12
CA SER A 411 -9.04 5.66 -9.49
C SER A 411 -8.11 4.61 -8.89
N LEU A 412 -8.51 3.33 -8.96
CA LEU A 412 -7.69 2.18 -8.53
C LEU A 412 -6.91 1.53 -9.69
N GLU A 413 -6.85 2.15 -10.87
CA GLU A 413 -6.28 1.54 -12.08
C GLU A 413 -4.81 1.13 -11.90
N ASN A 414 -4.04 1.95 -11.17
CA ASN A 414 -2.62 1.68 -10.90
C ASN A 414 -2.37 0.89 -9.59
N HIS A 415 -3.43 0.35 -8.96
CA HIS A 415 -3.30 -0.47 -7.76
C HIS A 415 -3.23 -1.96 -8.11
N PHE A 416 -2.33 -2.69 -7.46
CA PHE A 416 -2.17 -4.13 -7.64
C PHE A 416 -3.23 -4.93 -6.90
N SER A 417 -3.50 -6.11 -7.43
CA SER A 417 -4.10 -7.25 -6.76
C SER A 417 -2.95 -8.15 -6.27
N THR A 418 -2.68 -8.16 -4.97
CA THR A 418 -1.50 -8.84 -4.42
C THR A 418 -1.83 -10.25 -3.95
N ILE A 419 -1.12 -11.23 -4.50
CA ILE A 419 -1.19 -12.61 -4.01
C ILE A 419 0.14 -12.94 -3.34
N GLY A 420 0.07 -13.38 -2.09
CA GLY A 420 1.23 -13.76 -1.31
C GLY A 420 1.34 -15.25 -1.07
N VAL A 421 2.54 -15.70 -0.72
CA VAL A 421 2.79 -17.07 -0.24
C VAL A 421 3.51 -17.01 1.10
N ASN A 422 3.19 -17.94 1.99
CA ASN A 422 3.86 -18.05 3.29
C ASN A 422 4.11 -19.53 3.66
N GLY A 423 5.26 -19.80 4.30
CA GLY A 423 5.64 -21.14 4.73
C GLY A 423 6.20 -22.04 3.64
N ILE A 424 6.94 -21.50 2.66
CA ILE A 424 7.58 -22.31 1.58
C ILE A 424 8.61 -23.30 2.15
N ASN A 425 9.37 -22.89 3.18
CA ASN A 425 10.30 -23.79 3.85
C ASN A 425 9.56 -24.96 4.51
N GLU A 426 8.51 -24.68 5.26
CA GLU A 426 7.67 -25.68 5.92
C GLU A 426 6.91 -26.53 4.89
N MET A 427 6.52 -25.96 3.75
CA MET A 427 5.95 -26.70 2.62
C MET A 427 6.94 -27.78 2.14
N ILE A 428 8.19 -27.42 1.87
CA ILE A 428 9.23 -28.37 1.41
C ILE A 428 9.43 -29.47 2.45
N ARG A 429 9.60 -29.07 3.72
CA ARG A 429 9.79 -30.00 4.84
C ARG A 429 8.63 -30.99 4.96
N ASN A 430 7.40 -30.50 4.93
CA ASN A 430 6.21 -31.35 4.98
C ASN A 430 6.06 -32.25 3.74
N PHE A 431 6.31 -31.70 2.55
CA PHE A 431 6.20 -32.40 1.27
C PHE A 431 7.16 -33.59 1.17
N THR A 432 8.35 -33.45 1.77
CA THR A 432 9.46 -34.41 1.70
C THR A 432 9.54 -35.32 2.91
N GLY A 433 8.71 -35.09 3.95
CA GLY A 433 8.83 -35.79 5.22
C GLY A 433 10.12 -35.45 5.98
N ASP A 434 10.51 -34.18 6.00
CA ASP A 434 11.70 -33.63 6.65
C ASP A 434 13.04 -34.16 6.08
N GLU A 435 13.05 -34.71 4.86
CA GLU A 435 14.30 -35.16 4.22
C GLU A 435 15.24 -33.98 3.88
N TYR A 436 14.67 -32.85 3.46
CA TYR A 436 15.41 -31.63 3.16
C TYR A 436 14.53 -30.38 3.33
N ASP A 437 15.19 -29.22 3.39
CA ASP A 437 14.57 -27.90 3.54
C ASP A 437 15.01 -26.94 2.42
N ILE A 438 14.68 -25.65 2.53
CA ILE A 438 14.98 -24.66 1.49
C ILE A 438 16.49 -24.42 1.25
N THR A 439 17.36 -24.82 2.20
CA THR A 439 18.81 -24.65 2.10
C THR A 439 19.49 -25.75 1.28
N ASP A 440 18.83 -26.90 1.11
CA ASP A 440 19.29 -27.98 0.23
C ASP A 440 19.02 -27.58 -1.24
N PRO A 441 19.96 -27.83 -2.18
CA PRO A 441 19.75 -27.54 -3.60
C PRO A 441 18.45 -28.11 -4.18
N ARG A 442 18.00 -29.28 -3.71
CA ARG A 442 16.75 -29.93 -4.13
C ARG A 442 15.53 -29.16 -3.64
N GLY A 443 15.54 -28.74 -2.37
CA GLY A 443 14.49 -27.94 -1.76
C GLY A 443 14.42 -26.53 -2.36
N HIS A 444 15.58 -25.90 -2.58
CA HIS A 444 15.67 -24.63 -3.28
C HIS A 444 15.07 -24.70 -4.69
N GLN A 445 15.39 -25.75 -5.46
CA GLN A 445 14.83 -25.95 -6.79
C GLN A 445 13.32 -26.21 -6.75
N LEU A 446 12.80 -26.89 -5.73
CA LEU A 446 11.35 -27.04 -5.53
C LEU A 446 10.67 -25.69 -5.25
N ALA A 447 11.25 -24.86 -4.36
CA ALA A 447 10.74 -23.50 -4.11
C ALA A 447 10.68 -22.69 -5.40
N LEU A 448 11.76 -22.68 -6.20
CA LEU A 448 11.80 -21.94 -7.46
C LEU A 448 10.71 -22.40 -8.44
N ARG A 449 10.52 -23.71 -8.63
CA ARG A 449 9.46 -24.23 -9.52
C ARG A 449 8.06 -23.78 -9.08
N ILE A 450 7.76 -23.84 -7.79
CA ILE A 450 6.47 -23.41 -7.25
C ILE A 450 6.28 -21.90 -7.40
N LEU A 451 7.30 -21.09 -7.10
CA LEU A 451 7.22 -19.62 -7.27
C LEU A 451 7.11 -19.22 -8.74
N ASP A 452 7.81 -19.92 -9.64
CA ASP A 452 7.69 -19.73 -11.09
C ASP A 452 6.29 -20.07 -11.59
N HIS A 453 5.68 -21.14 -11.07
CA HIS A 453 4.29 -21.49 -11.35
C HIS A 453 3.32 -20.41 -10.90
N VAL A 454 3.45 -19.93 -9.65
CA VAL A 454 2.61 -18.82 -9.12
C VAL A 454 2.76 -17.57 -9.99
N ARG A 455 4.00 -17.21 -10.37
CA ARG A 455 4.27 -16.09 -11.27
C ARG A 455 3.59 -16.27 -12.63
N GLY A 456 3.64 -17.48 -13.20
CA GLY A 456 2.93 -17.81 -14.45
C GLY A 456 1.43 -17.56 -14.35
N ARG A 457 0.79 -18.06 -13.29
CA ARG A 457 -0.64 -17.84 -13.01
C ARG A 457 -0.99 -16.35 -12.87
N MET A 458 -0.12 -15.54 -12.25
CA MET A 458 -0.35 -14.10 -12.13
C MET A 458 -0.31 -13.37 -13.47
N VAL A 459 0.58 -13.79 -14.37
CA VAL A 459 0.64 -13.23 -15.74
C VAL A 459 -0.69 -13.51 -16.46
N GLU A 460 -1.18 -14.75 -16.37
CA GLU A 460 -2.48 -15.12 -16.94
C GLU A 460 -3.63 -14.29 -16.35
N PHE A 461 -3.66 -14.12 -15.02
CA PHE A 461 -4.67 -13.28 -14.37
C PHE A 461 -4.63 -11.83 -14.85
N GLN A 462 -3.44 -11.25 -15.00
CA GLN A 462 -3.26 -9.90 -15.51
C GLN A 462 -3.71 -9.74 -16.96
N GLU A 463 -3.49 -10.76 -17.80
CA GLU A 463 -3.97 -10.79 -19.19
C GLU A 463 -5.49 -10.92 -19.27
N GLU A 464 -6.09 -11.76 -18.42
CA GLU A 464 -7.53 -12.00 -18.39
C GLU A 464 -8.34 -10.82 -17.84
N THR A 465 -7.90 -10.23 -16.72
CA THR A 465 -8.66 -9.17 -16.05
C THR A 465 -8.26 -7.77 -16.51
N GLY A 466 -7.07 -7.62 -17.09
CA GLY A 466 -6.51 -6.32 -17.39
C GLY A 466 -6.02 -5.56 -16.14
N HIS A 467 -6.05 -6.14 -14.94
CA HIS A 467 -5.55 -5.49 -13.71
C HIS A 467 -4.12 -5.92 -13.37
N LEU A 468 -3.41 -5.09 -12.60
CA LEU A 468 -2.04 -5.37 -12.20
C LEU A 468 -2.00 -6.42 -11.09
N TYR A 469 -1.12 -7.41 -11.21
CA TYR A 469 -0.89 -8.45 -10.20
C TYR A 469 0.58 -8.47 -9.76
N ASN A 470 0.81 -8.75 -8.48
CA ASN A 470 2.16 -8.96 -7.96
C ASN A 470 2.21 -10.11 -6.95
N LEU A 471 3.39 -10.73 -6.87
CA LEU A 471 3.74 -11.75 -5.89
C LEU A 471 4.40 -11.10 -4.69
N GLU A 472 3.95 -11.45 -3.50
CA GLU A 472 4.53 -10.95 -2.26
C GLU A 472 4.98 -12.09 -1.33
N ALA A 473 6.20 -11.96 -0.79
CA ALA A 473 6.57 -12.64 0.44
C ALA A 473 5.95 -11.88 1.62
N THR A 474 4.66 -12.13 1.87
CA THR A 474 3.86 -11.36 2.83
C THR A 474 4.52 -11.37 4.22
N PRO A 475 4.63 -10.21 4.91
CA PRO A 475 5.22 -10.13 6.25
C PRO A 475 4.58 -11.09 7.27
N ALA A 476 3.26 -11.26 7.18
CA ALA A 476 2.51 -12.31 7.87
C ALA A 476 2.71 -12.35 9.40
N GLU A 477 2.84 -11.17 10.04
CA GLU A 477 3.11 -11.01 11.48
C GLU A 477 2.13 -11.81 12.36
N GLY A 478 0.82 -11.62 12.17
CA GLY A 478 -0.21 -12.43 12.82
C GLY A 478 -0.63 -13.67 12.02
N THR A 479 -0.46 -13.63 10.70
CA THR A 479 -0.95 -14.67 9.79
C THR A 479 -0.19 -15.99 9.95
N THR A 480 1.13 -15.95 10.16
CA THR A 480 1.96 -17.14 10.42
C THR A 480 1.45 -17.94 11.62
N TYR A 481 1.22 -17.26 12.76
CA TYR A 481 0.65 -17.88 13.95
C TYR A 481 -0.76 -18.45 13.71
N ARG A 482 -1.60 -17.69 12.99
CA ARG A 482 -2.96 -18.13 12.65
C ARG A 482 -2.94 -19.39 11.79
N PHE A 483 -2.12 -19.45 10.74
CA PHE A 483 -2.00 -20.64 9.90
C PHE A 483 -1.58 -21.85 10.73
N ALA A 484 -0.49 -21.76 11.48
CA ALA A 484 -0.04 -22.86 12.33
C ALA A 484 -1.11 -23.32 13.35
N LYS A 485 -1.89 -22.38 13.91
CA LYS A 485 -2.98 -22.70 14.85
C LYS A 485 -4.15 -23.40 14.16
N GLU A 486 -4.54 -22.98 12.96
CA GLU A 486 -5.63 -23.60 12.20
C GLU A 486 -5.22 -24.96 11.61
N ASP A 487 -3.97 -25.09 11.19
CA ASP A 487 -3.40 -26.34 10.71
C ASP A 487 -3.37 -27.37 11.84
N ARG A 488 -2.91 -27.01 13.05
CA ARG A 488 -2.88 -27.94 14.19
C ARG A 488 -4.26 -28.45 14.64
N LYS A 489 -5.34 -27.73 14.35
CA LYS A 489 -6.70 -28.16 14.71
C LYS A 489 -7.22 -29.27 13.79
N ARG A 490 -6.57 -29.49 12.66
CA ARG A 490 -6.98 -30.38 11.57
C ARG A 490 -5.91 -31.44 11.39
#